data_AF-A0A9D1AB72-F1
#
_entry.id   AF-A0A9D1AB72-F1
#
_cell.length_a   1.000
_cell.length_b   1.000
_cell.length_c   1.000
_cell.angle_alpha   90.00
_cell.angle_beta   90.00
_cell.angle_gamma   90.00
#
_symmetry.space_group_name_H-M   'P 1'
#
loop_
_entity.id
_entity.type
_entity.pdbx_description
1 polymer ?
#
loop_
_entity_poly.entity_id
_entity_poly.type
_entity_poly.pdbx_seq_one_letter_code
_entity_poly.pdbx_strand_id
1 'polypeptide(L)'
;MKVQMREIIQAIPALSKITGGDLSLRLAYQLKRNIAELQKEADFFSEQRQKIFDKYGTPKEDGTYSFAAEKEQEAIHELEALLDLEVTPEAETLEIPVTENLHISVNDIGLLMPFIHFVEE
;
A
#
# COMPACT_ATOMS: atom_id res chain seq x y z
N MET A 1 -9.40 0.98 10.12
CA MET A 1 -9.95 1.99 9.16
C MET A 1 -10.56 1.28 7.96
N LYS A 2 -11.47 1.88 7.19
CA LYS A 2 -11.97 1.29 5.93
C LYS A 2 -11.32 2.01 4.74
N VAL A 3 -10.64 1.27 3.86
CA VAL A 3 -9.85 1.80 2.73
C VAL A 3 -9.90 0.83 1.54
N GLN A 4 -9.60 1.30 0.33
CA GLN A 4 -9.41 0.44 -0.82
C GLN A 4 -8.01 -0.18 -0.83
N MET A 5 -7.90 -1.41 -1.36
CA MET A 5 -6.62 -2.09 -1.54
C MET A 5 -5.62 -1.22 -2.33
N ARG A 6 -6.08 -0.55 -3.39
CA ARG A 6 -5.26 0.39 -4.17
C ARG A 6 -4.59 1.47 -3.33
N GLU A 7 -5.32 2.04 -2.37
CA GLU A 7 -4.80 3.10 -1.50
C GLU A 7 -3.66 2.59 -0.62
N ILE A 8 -3.78 1.36 -0.09
CA ILE A 8 -2.72 0.71 0.69
C ILE A 8 -1.47 0.52 -0.19
N ILE A 9 -1.61 -0.13 -1.35
CA ILE A 9 -0.48 -0.44 -2.23
C ILE A 9 0.28 0.82 -2.66
N GLN A 10 -0.44 1.89 -2.97
CA GLN A 10 0.17 3.15 -3.38
C GLN A 10 0.87 3.86 -2.21
N ALA A 11 0.39 3.71 -0.98
CA ALA A 11 0.93 4.37 0.19
C ALA A 11 2.15 3.68 0.82
N ILE A 12 2.32 2.37 0.66
CA ILE A 12 3.45 1.61 1.28
C ILE A 12 4.83 2.26 1.05
N PRO A 13 5.19 2.70 -0.17
CA PRO A 13 6.48 3.37 -0.39
C PRO A 13 6.61 4.68 0.38
N ALA A 14 5.54 5.49 0.44
CA ALA A 14 5.52 6.76 1.17
C ALA A 14 5.61 6.53 2.69
N LEU A 15 4.85 5.57 3.21
CA LEU A 15 4.87 5.14 4.62
C LEU A 15 6.27 4.63 5.02
N SER A 16 6.94 3.91 4.12
CA SER A 16 8.29 3.41 4.38
C SER A 16 9.31 4.55 4.49
N LYS A 17 9.18 5.63 3.70
CA LYS A 17 10.10 6.78 3.76
C LYS A 17 10.05 7.52 5.10
N ILE A 18 8.85 7.72 5.65
CA ILE A 18 8.68 8.46 6.91
C ILE A 18 9.14 7.67 8.13
N THR A 19 9.32 6.35 8.04
CA THR A 19 9.88 5.54 9.13
C THR A 19 11.34 5.88 9.45
N GLY A 20 12.07 6.49 8.50
CA GLY A 20 13.41 7.02 8.72
C GLY A 20 13.45 8.43 9.30
N GLY A 21 12.29 9.04 9.56
CA GLY A 21 12.18 10.38 10.15
C GLY A 21 12.43 10.39 11.65
N ASP A 22 12.76 11.56 12.18
CA ASP A 22 12.98 11.77 13.61
C ASP A 22 11.64 11.97 14.31
N LEU A 23 10.99 10.83 14.62
CA LEU A 23 9.70 10.76 15.30
C LEU A 23 9.88 10.53 16.79
N SER A 24 9.00 11.11 17.60
CA SER A 24 8.87 10.71 19.01
C SER A 24 8.65 9.19 19.15
N LEU A 25 9.21 8.58 20.21
CA LEU A 25 9.17 7.12 20.41
C LEU A 25 7.75 6.53 20.32
N ARG A 26 6.76 7.26 20.85
CA ARG A 26 5.35 6.85 20.81
C ARG A 26 4.83 6.79 19.38
N LEU A 27 5.04 7.84 18.59
CA LEU A 27 4.61 7.90 17.19
C LEU A 27 5.34 6.87 16.33
N ALA A 28 6.66 6.72 16.52
CA ALA A 28 7.45 5.71 15.83
C ALA A 28 6.91 4.29 16.06
N TYR A 29 6.51 3.97 17.30
CA TYR A 29 5.92 2.67 17.62
C TYR A 29 4.54 2.48 17.00
N GLN A 30 3.68 3.50 17.05
CA GLN A 30 2.34 3.46 16.43
C GLN A 30 2.45 3.31 14.91
N LEU A 31 3.34 4.08 14.27
CA LEU A 31 3.62 4.00 12.84
C LEU A 31 4.12 2.61 12.44
N LYS A 32 5.09 2.05 13.18
CA LYS A 32 5.58 0.68 12.93
C LYS A 32 4.45 -0.35 12.97
N ARG A 33 3.57 -0.28 13.98
CA ARG A 33 2.44 -1.21 14.10
C ARG A 33 1.48 -1.09 12.92
N ASN A 34 1.10 0.14 12.57
CA ASN A 34 0.21 0.37 11.43
C ASN A 34 0.80 -0.13 10.12
N ILE A 35 2.07 0.17 9.84
CA ILE A 35 2.74 -0.33 8.63
C ILE A 35 2.74 -1.86 8.60
N ALA A 36 2.96 -2.53 9.73
CA ALA A 36 2.90 -3.99 9.79
C ALA A 36 1.51 -4.53 9.42
N GLU A 37 0.43 -3.90 9.87
CA GLU A 37 -0.94 -4.30 9.52
C GLU A 37 -1.26 -4.02 8.04
N LEU A 38 -0.83 -2.87 7.51
CA LEU A 38 -0.99 -2.53 6.09
C LEU A 38 -0.14 -3.43 5.18
N GLN A 39 1.03 -3.87 5.65
CA GLN A 39 1.89 -4.78 4.90
C GLN A 39 1.24 -6.15 4.71
N LYS A 40 0.46 -6.65 5.68
CA LYS A 40 -0.29 -7.90 5.52
C LYS A 40 -1.26 -7.84 4.34
N GLU A 41 -1.95 -6.72 4.17
CA GLU A 41 -2.84 -6.50 3.02
C GLU A 41 -2.05 -6.41 1.71
N ALA A 42 -0.89 -5.75 1.72
CA ALA A 42 -0.02 -5.67 0.55
C ALA A 42 0.59 -7.02 0.14
N ASP A 43 0.94 -7.86 1.12
CA ASP A 43 1.42 -9.22 0.91
C ASP A 43 0.30 -10.09 0.32
N PHE A 44 -0.92 -10.00 0.89
CA PHE A 44 -2.10 -10.67 0.34
C PHE A 44 -2.37 -10.26 -1.11
N PHE A 45 -2.32 -8.96 -1.41
CA PHE A 45 -2.46 -8.46 -2.78
C PHE A 45 -1.41 -9.07 -3.71
N SER A 46 -0.15 -9.12 -3.27
CA SER A 46 0.95 -9.67 -4.07
C SER A 46 0.74 -11.16 -4.36
N GLU A 47 0.27 -11.94 -3.38
CA GLU A 47 -0.09 -13.34 -3.55
C GLU A 47 -1.26 -13.53 -4.54
N GLN A 48 -2.31 -12.72 -4.44
CA GLN A 48 -3.46 -12.82 -5.36
C GLN A 48 -3.08 -12.38 -6.78
N ARG A 49 -2.32 -11.29 -6.92
CA ARG A 49 -1.77 -10.85 -8.21
C ARG A 49 -0.96 -11.95 -8.87
N GLN A 50 -0.11 -12.64 -8.10
CA GLN A 50 0.67 -13.77 -8.61
C GLN A 50 -0.23 -14.89 -9.14
N LYS A 51 -1.30 -15.26 -8.42
CA LYS A 51 -2.29 -16.25 -8.88
C LYS A 51 -2.99 -15.82 -10.17
N ILE A 52 -3.35 -14.54 -10.31
CA ILE A 52 -3.94 -14.01 -11.54
C ILE A 52 -2.95 -14.17 -12.70
N PHE A 53 -1.68 -13.86 -12.47
CA PHE A 53 -0.64 -13.96 -13.50
C PHE A 53 -0.39 -15.42 -13.90
N ASP A 54 -0.39 -16.35 -12.94
CA ASP A 54 -0.28 -17.79 -13.20
C ASP A 54 -1.50 -18.37 -13.92
N LYS A 55 -2.69 -17.81 -13.69
CA LYS A 55 -3.95 -18.24 -14.32
C LYS A 55 -4.06 -17.80 -15.78
N TYR A 56 -3.67 -16.56 -16.08
CA TYR A 56 -3.89 -15.95 -17.40
C TYR A 56 -2.63 -15.85 -18.26
N GLY A 57 -1.46 -15.80 -17.63
CA GLY A 57 -0.19 -15.67 -18.30
C GLY A 57 0.52 -17.00 -18.52
N THR A 58 1.55 -16.96 -19.34
CA THR A 58 2.51 -18.06 -19.53
C THR A 58 3.88 -17.58 -19.04
N PRO A 59 4.47 -18.23 -18.03
CA PRO A 59 5.77 -17.83 -17.49
C PRO A 59 6.86 -18.04 -18.54
N LYS A 60 7.81 -17.11 -18.58
CA LYS A 60 9.01 -17.16 -19.42
C LYS A 60 10.23 -17.50 -18.56
N GLU A 61 11.31 -17.91 -19.23
CA GLU A 61 12.59 -18.24 -18.59
C GLU A 61 13.23 -17.05 -17.85
N ASP A 62 12.87 -15.81 -18.22
CA ASP A 62 13.34 -14.57 -17.58
C ASP A 62 12.55 -14.16 -16.33
N GLY A 63 11.56 -14.97 -15.92
CA GLY A 63 10.69 -14.68 -14.77
C GLY A 63 9.54 -13.71 -15.08
N THR A 64 9.37 -13.30 -16.33
CA THR A 64 8.21 -12.49 -16.77
C THR A 64 7.08 -13.37 -17.30
N TYR A 65 5.91 -12.77 -17.52
CA TYR A 65 4.74 -13.45 -18.07
C TYR A 65 4.47 -12.96 -19.50
N SER A 66 4.04 -13.87 -20.36
CA SER A 66 3.40 -13.53 -21.64
C SER A 66 1.90 -13.74 -21.54
N PHE A 67 1.12 -12.80 -22.09
CA PHE A 67 -0.33 -12.87 -22.13
C PHE A 67 -0.79 -12.86 -23.59
N ALA A 68 -1.75 -13.70 -23.93
CA ALA A 68 -2.50 -13.56 -25.17
C ALA A 68 -3.49 -12.39 -25.01
N ALA A 69 -3.78 -11.64 -26.07
CA ALA A 69 -4.58 -10.41 -25.99
C ALA A 69 -5.94 -10.59 -25.28
N GLU A 70 -6.61 -11.72 -25.49
CA GLU A 70 -7.88 -12.06 -24.82
C GLU A 70 -7.68 -12.27 -23.31
N LYS A 71 -6.68 -13.06 -22.91
CA LYS A 71 -6.37 -13.35 -21.51
C LYS A 71 -5.77 -12.16 -20.76
N GLU A 72 -5.10 -11.26 -21.47
CA GLU A 72 -4.56 -10.02 -20.91
C GLU A 72 -5.68 -9.11 -20.39
N GLN A 73 -6.75 -8.95 -21.16
CA GLN A 73 -7.91 -8.16 -20.74
C GLN A 73 -8.61 -8.78 -19.53
N GLU A 74 -8.75 -10.11 -19.49
CA GLU A 74 -9.28 -10.82 -18.32
C GLU A 74 -8.41 -10.63 -17.07
N ALA A 75 -7.09 -10.72 -17.22
CA ALA A 75 -6.14 -10.50 -16.13
C ALA A 75 -6.19 -9.06 -15.59
N ILE A 76 -6.28 -8.05 -16.48
CA ILE A 76 -6.43 -6.65 -16.10
C ILE A 76 -7.73 -6.45 -15.33
N HIS A 77 -8.84 -7.00 -15.82
CA HIS A 77 -10.14 -6.87 -15.16
C HIS A 77 -10.14 -7.49 -13.76
N GLU A 78 -9.58 -8.70 -13.60
CA GLU A 78 -9.49 -9.36 -12.27
C GLU A 78 -8.54 -8.61 -11.33
N LEU A 79 -7.45 -8.03 -11.85
CA LEU A 79 -6.52 -7.21 -11.06
C LEU A 79 -7.15 -5.89 -10.61
N GLU A 80 -7.89 -5.20 -11.48
CA GLU A 80 -8.62 -3.98 -11.10
C GLU A 80 -9.70 -4.28 -10.05
N ALA A 81 -10.44 -5.38 -10.21
CA ALA A 81 -11.40 -5.81 -9.20
C ALA A 81 -10.75 -6.08 -7.83
N LEU A 82 -9.54 -6.66 -7.82
CA LEU A 82 -8.75 -6.86 -6.60
C LEU A 82 -8.30 -5.53 -5.98
N LEU A 83 -7.88 -4.57 -6.79
CA LEU A 83 -7.46 -3.23 -6.34
C LEU A 83 -8.63 -2.40 -5.78
N ASP A 84 -9.83 -2.59 -6.32
CA ASP A 84 -11.05 -1.88 -5.90
C ASP A 84 -11.71 -2.50 -4.64
N LEU A 85 -11.20 -3.63 -4.13
CA LEU A 85 -11.71 -4.22 -2.89
C LEU A 85 -11.55 -3.26 -1.72
N GLU A 86 -12.65 -3.06 -0.99
CA GLU A 86 -12.64 -2.40 0.30
C GLU A 86 -12.19 -3.36 1.38
N VAL A 87 -11.15 -2.99 2.12
CA VAL A 87 -10.59 -3.76 3.23
C VAL A 87 -10.64 -2.95 4.53
N THR A 88 -10.58 -3.66 5.66
CA THR A 88 -10.58 -3.04 6.99
C THR A 88 -9.39 -3.55 7.79
N PRO A 89 -8.16 -3.09 7.48
CA PRO A 89 -6.98 -3.50 8.24
C PRO A 89 -7.11 -3.07 9.69
N GLU A 90 -6.45 -3.81 10.59
CA GLU A 90 -6.31 -3.49 12.02
C GLU A 90 -5.34 -2.30 12.27
N ALA A 91 -5.36 -1.32 11.36
CA ALA A 91 -4.62 -0.08 11.44
C ALA A 91 -5.55 1.11 11.73
N GLU A 92 -5.01 2.11 12.41
CA GLU A 92 -5.69 3.35 12.78
C GLU A 92 -5.09 4.54 12.01
N THR A 93 -5.86 5.60 11.81
CA THR A 93 -5.28 6.83 11.23
C THR A 93 -4.42 7.50 12.30
N LEU A 94 -3.17 7.81 11.97
CA LEU A 94 -2.23 8.42 12.93
C LEU A 94 -2.28 9.93 12.86
N GLU A 95 -2.37 10.57 14.00
CA GLU A 95 -2.15 12.00 14.13
C GLU A 95 -0.66 12.27 14.32
N ILE A 96 -0.07 13.01 13.40
CA ILE A 96 1.34 13.42 13.47
C ILE A 96 1.40 14.95 13.54
N PRO A 97 1.93 15.53 14.63
CA PRO A 97 2.13 16.97 14.71
C PRO A 97 3.07 17.46 13.60
N VAL A 98 2.76 18.60 12.99
CA VAL A 98 3.66 19.23 12.00
C VAL A 98 5.00 19.70 12.59
N THR A 99 5.13 19.67 13.92
CA THR A 99 6.38 19.95 14.64
C THR A 99 7.37 18.78 14.60
N GLU A 100 6.93 17.57 14.24
CA GLU A 100 7.82 16.42 14.01
C GLU A 100 8.71 16.70 12.76
N ASN A 101 10.00 16.36 12.84
CA ASN A 101 10.98 16.71 11.79
C ASN A 101 10.94 15.73 10.61
N LEU A 102 9.78 15.66 9.95
CA LEU A 102 9.54 14.80 8.80
C LEU A 102 9.77 15.55 7.48
N HIS A 103 10.53 14.93 6.58
CA HIS A 103 10.74 15.42 5.22
C HIS A 103 9.84 14.66 4.26
N ILE A 104 8.72 15.27 3.88
CA ILE A 104 7.69 14.65 3.04
C ILE A 104 7.64 15.37 1.69
N SER A 105 7.68 14.60 0.60
CA SER A 105 7.52 15.18 -0.74
C SER A 105 6.06 15.48 -1.04
N VAL A 106 5.81 16.43 -1.95
CA VAL A 106 4.45 16.76 -2.43
C VAL A 106 3.75 15.55 -3.05
N ASN A 107 4.50 14.61 -3.63
CA ASN A 107 3.93 13.39 -4.18
C ASN A 107 3.50 12.40 -3.08
N ASP A 108 4.28 12.35 -2.00
CA ASP A 108 4.04 11.40 -0.91
C ASP A 108 2.89 11.88 0.01
N ILE A 109 2.72 13.19 0.22
CA ILE A 109 1.72 13.69 1.19
C ILE A 109 0.30 13.23 0.87
N GLY A 110 -0.11 13.24 -0.41
CA GLY A 110 -1.44 12.77 -0.81
C GLY A 110 -1.66 11.28 -0.58
N LEU A 111 -0.60 10.48 -0.73
CA LEU A 111 -0.63 9.03 -0.50
C LEU A 111 -0.69 8.68 0.99
N LEU A 112 -0.19 9.57 1.86
CA LEU A 112 -0.20 9.38 3.31
C LEU A 112 -1.54 9.75 3.96
N MET A 113 -2.31 10.68 3.37
CA MET A 113 -3.54 11.24 3.97
C MET A 113 -4.59 10.21 4.44
N PRO A 114 -4.81 9.05 3.77
CA PRO A 114 -5.75 8.04 4.27
C PRO A 114 -5.29 7.41 5.60
N PHE A 115 -3.98 7.39 5.85
CA PHE A 115 -3.35 6.70 6.98
C PHE A 115 -2.82 7.65 8.04
N ILE A 116 -2.58 8.92 7.68
CA ILE A 116 -1.95 9.94 8.51
C ILE A 116 -2.70 11.25 8.38
N HIS A 117 -3.07 11.82 9.52
CA HIS A 117 -3.58 13.17 9.64
C HIS A 117 -2.51 14.06 10.27
N PHE A 118 -2.04 15.06 9.53
CA PHE A 118 -1.11 16.05 10.06
C PHE A 118 -1.88 17.13 10.81
N VAL A 119 -1.49 17.39 12.06
CA VAL A 119 -2.18 18.34 12.94
C VAL A 119 -1.27 19.51 13.32
N GLU A 120 -1.85 20.70 13.38
CA GLU A 120 -1.28 21.83 14.13
C GLU A 120 -1.50 21.57 15.63
N GLU A 121 -0.56 21.97 16.50
CA GLU A 121 -0.60 21.70 17.96
C GLU A 121 -1.94 22.03 18.64
#